data_AF-A0A835YY55-F1
#
_entry.id   AF-A0A835YY55-F1
#
_cell.length_a   1.000
_cell.length_b   1.000
_cell.length_c   1.000
_cell.angle_alpha   90.00
_cell.angle_beta   90.00
_cell.angle_gamma   90.00
#
_symmetry.space_group_name_H-M   'P 1'
#
loop_
_entity.id
_entity.type
_entity.pdbx_description
1 polymer ?
#
loop_
_entity_poly.entity_id
_entity_poly.type
_entity_poly.pdbx_seq_one_letter_code
_entity_poly.pdbx_strand_id
1 'polypeptide(L)'
;LQSVDFTTALLMTRELANAIVPARVENAFQIDAFNLAIGLRMVEGSEWLNISWHPQGARCHIGPAPPKGKEQQSYSFSQQLRTLLKGLTLVSVALAAPFERVVAFSFAQRLTDAPTHK
;
A
#
# COMPACT_ATOMS: atom_id res chain seq x y z
N LEU A 1 10.46 18.24 -9.35
CA LEU A 1 9.31 17.45 -8.86
C LEU A 1 8.42 18.38 -8.05
N GLN A 2 7.12 18.43 -8.36
CA GLN A 2 6.16 19.30 -7.68
C GLN A 2 5.68 18.64 -6.39
N SER A 3 5.56 19.42 -5.30
CA SER A 3 5.05 18.93 -4.01
C SER A 3 3.55 18.60 -4.14
N VAL A 4 3.12 17.52 -3.48
CA VAL A 4 1.71 17.13 -3.40
C VAL A 4 0.98 18.10 -2.46
N ASP A 5 0.05 18.87 -3.01
CA ASP A 5 -0.86 19.71 -2.22
C ASP A 5 -2.02 18.89 -1.63
N PHE A 6 -2.84 19.53 -0.80
CA PHE A 6 -3.97 18.84 -0.16
C PHE A 6 -4.99 18.31 -1.18
N THR A 7 -5.33 19.11 -2.19
CA THR A 7 -6.30 18.72 -3.23
C THR A 7 -5.82 17.50 -4.00
N THR A 8 -4.54 17.46 -4.35
CA THR A 8 -3.91 16.32 -5.00
C THR A 8 -3.95 15.10 -4.10
N ALA A 9 -3.59 15.23 -2.81
CA ALA A 9 -3.67 14.11 -1.86
C ALA A 9 -5.10 13.58 -1.70
N LEU A 10 -6.10 14.45 -1.65
CA LEU A 10 -7.52 14.07 -1.58
C LEU A 10 -7.96 13.29 -2.83
N LEU A 11 -7.65 13.79 -4.02
CA LEU A 11 -8.01 13.14 -5.28
C LEU A 11 -7.33 11.79 -5.43
N MET A 12 -6.01 11.74 -5.20
CA MET A 12 -5.25 10.48 -5.30
C MET A 12 -5.70 9.46 -4.24
N THR A 13 -6.06 9.88 -3.02
CA THR A 13 -6.65 8.98 -2.02
C THR A 13 -7.95 8.36 -2.51
N ARG A 14 -8.84 9.17 -3.13
CA ARG A 14 -10.11 8.69 -3.69
C ARG A 14 -9.91 7.76 -4.87
N GLU A 15 -8.99 8.08 -5.77
CA GLU A 15 -8.64 7.23 -6.90
C GLU A 15 -8.09 5.88 -6.41
N LEU A 16 -7.17 5.89 -5.45
CA LEU A 16 -6.64 4.67 -4.84
C LEU A 16 -7.74 3.86 -4.15
N ALA A 17 -8.60 4.50 -3.35
CA ALA A 17 -9.70 3.82 -2.69
C ALA A 17 -10.60 3.08 -3.69
N ASN A 18 -10.95 3.73 -4.80
CA ASN A 18 -11.80 3.12 -5.84
C ASN A 18 -11.09 2.02 -6.64
N ALA A 19 -9.77 2.14 -6.83
CA ALA A 19 -9.02 1.23 -7.70
C ALA A 19 -8.54 -0.03 -6.99
N ILE A 20 -8.19 0.02 -5.70
CA ILE A 20 -7.51 -1.09 -5.01
C ILE A 20 -8.22 -1.58 -3.73
N VAL A 21 -9.41 -1.06 -3.40
CA VAL A 21 -10.19 -1.55 -2.27
C VAL A 21 -11.43 -2.32 -2.77
N PRO A 22 -11.68 -3.56 -2.32
CA PRO A 22 -10.82 -4.38 -1.46
C PRO A 22 -9.71 -5.09 -2.26
N ALA A 23 -8.53 -5.23 -1.67
CA ALA A 23 -7.45 -6.05 -2.24
C ALA A 23 -6.66 -6.82 -1.19
N ARG A 24 -6.30 -8.07 -1.47
CA ARG A 24 -5.47 -8.90 -0.60
C ARG A 24 -4.00 -8.53 -0.78
N VAL A 25 -3.26 -8.38 0.32
CA VAL A 25 -1.82 -8.16 0.29
C VAL A 25 -1.10 -9.48 0.01
N GLU A 26 -0.37 -9.55 -1.10
CA GLU A 26 0.44 -10.71 -1.48
C GLU A 26 1.87 -10.57 -0.96
N ASN A 27 2.45 -9.38 -1.10
CA ASN A 27 3.83 -9.10 -0.71
C ASN A 27 4.04 -7.61 -0.37
N ALA A 28 5.14 -7.31 0.32
CA ALA A 28 5.62 -5.94 0.54
C ALA A 28 7.15 -5.91 0.39
N PHE A 29 7.66 -4.90 -0.32
CA PHE A 29 9.09 -4.73 -0.61
C PHE A 29 9.50 -3.27 -0.52
N GLN A 30 10.54 -2.98 0.25
CA GLN A 30 11.21 -1.69 0.23
C GLN A 30 12.18 -1.65 -0.96
N ILE A 31 11.98 -0.66 -1.83
CA ILE A 31 12.77 -0.46 -3.06
C ILE A 31 14.09 0.28 -2.73
N ASP A 32 14.04 1.18 -1.75
CA ASP A 32 15.14 1.97 -1.21
C ASP A 32 14.73 2.62 0.13
N ALA A 33 15.56 3.51 0.68
CA ALA A 33 15.30 4.18 1.96
C ALA A 33 13.95 4.92 2.07
N PHE A 34 13.33 5.29 0.96
CA PHE A 34 12.13 6.13 0.92
C PHE A 34 10.95 5.53 0.17
N ASN A 35 11.12 4.38 -0.50
CA ASN A 35 10.11 3.82 -1.38
C ASN A 35 9.75 2.38 -1.01
N LEU A 36 8.45 2.09 -1.03
CA LEU A 36 7.83 0.83 -0.72
C LEU A 36 6.88 0.43 -1.84
N ALA A 37 6.86 -0.85 -2.21
CA ALA A 37 5.89 -1.45 -3.10
C ALA A 37 5.13 -2.56 -2.37
N ILE A 38 3.80 -2.47 -2.37
CA ILE A 38 2.90 -3.49 -1.84
C ILE A 38 2.20 -4.16 -3.01
N GLY A 39 2.35 -5.47 -3.13
CA GLY A 39 1.66 -6.28 -4.13
C GLY A 39 0.25 -6.59 -3.64
N LEU A 40 -0.74 -6.21 -4.45
CA LEU A 40 -2.16 -6.31 -4.13
C LEU A 40 -2.86 -7.22 -5.14
N ARG A 41 -3.68 -8.14 -4.65
CA ARG A 41 -4.52 -9.04 -5.45
C ARG A 41 -5.98 -8.67 -5.29
N MET A 42 -6.59 -8.29 -6.40
CA MET A 42 -8.01 -8.00 -6.53
C MET A 42 -8.69 -9.16 -7.28
N VAL A 43 -10.00 -9.07 -7.44
CA VAL A 43 -10.77 -10.05 -8.23
C VAL A 43 -10.34 -10.01 -9.70
N GLU A 44 -10.20 -8.81 -10.26
CA GLU A 44 -9.96 -8.58 -11.69
C GLU A 44 -8.47 -8.63 -12.09
N GLY A 45 -7.55 -8.68 -11.12
CA GLY A 45 -6.13 -8.59 -11.42
C GLY A 45 -5.23 -8.47 -10.21
N SER A 46 -3.98 -8.12 -10.46
CA SER A 46 -3.00 -7.78 -9.43
C SER A 46 -2.37 -6.44 -9.79
N GLU A 47 -2.18 -5.59 -8.78
CA GLU A 47 -1.61 -4.27 -8.91
C GLU A 47 -0.53 -4.03 -7.86
N TRP A 48 0.31 -3.02 -8.08
CA TRP A 48 1.33 -2.61 -7.14
C TRP A 48 1.08 -1.21 -6.62
N LEU A 49 0.79 -1.12 -5.32
CA LEU A 49 0.72 0.15 -4.62
C LEU A 49 2.15 0.57 -4.26
N ASN A 50 2.60 1.65 -4.88
CA ASN A 50 3.87 2.29 -4.58
C ASN A 50 3.64 3.43 -3.58
N ILE A 51 4.44 3.47 -2.53
CA ILE A 51 4.39 4.48 -1.46
C ILE A 51 5.79 5.07 -1.31
N SER A 52 5.88 6.39 -1.33
CA SER A 52 7.11 7.15 -1.16
C SER A 52 6.96 8.14 -0.01
N TRP A 53 7.89 8.13 0.93
CA TRP A 53 8.03 9.12 1.99
C TRP A 53 9.28 9.99 1.80
N HIS A 54 9.72 10.18 0.55
CA HIS A 54 10.85 11.05 0.24
C HIS A 54 10.55 12.51 0.63
N PRO A 55 11.47 13.25 1.30
CA PRO A 55 11.19 14.60 1.82
C PRO A 55 10.68 15.61 0.78
N GLN A 56 11.13 15.47 -0.46
CA GLN A 56 10.77 16.38 -1.57
C GLN A 56 9.77 15.75 -2.57
N GLY A 57 9.38 14.49 -2.38
CA GLY A 57 8.67 13.71 -3.40
C GLY A 57 7.70 12.68 -2.86
N ALA A 58 7.20 12.87 -1.63
CA ALA A 58 6.25 11.97 -0.99
C ALA A 58 4.97 11.83 -1.81
N ARG A 59 4.54 10.58 -2.05
CA ARG A 59 3.40 10.23 -2.91
C ARG A 59 3.02 8.76 -2.71
N CYS A 60 1.81 8.40 -3.13
CA CYS A 60 1.46 7.01 -3.41
C CYS A 60 0.67 6.89 -4.71
N HIS A 61 0.80 5.78 -5.40
CA HIS A 61 0.13 5.55 -6.67
C HIS A 61 0.16 4.06 -7.02
N ILE A 62 -0.70 3.66 -7.94
CA ILE A 62 -0.55 2.37 -8.63
C ILE A 62 0.60 2.52 -9.63
N GLY A 63 1.49 1.55 -9.66
CA GLY A 63 2.67 1.61 -10.53
C GLY A 63 3.16 0.22 -10.93
N PRO A 64 4.30 0.15 -11.64
CA PRO A 64 4.85 -1.12 -12.03
C PRO A 64 5.30 -1.94 -10.80
N ALA A 65 5.44 -3.24 -11.03
CA ALA A 65 6.10 -4.13 -10.09
C ALA A 65 7.52 -3.64 -9.76
N PRO A 66 8.04 -3.90 -8.55
CA PRO A 66 9.42 -3.56 -8.22
C PRO A 66 10.40 -4.25 -9.19
N PRO A 67 11.55 -3.62 -9.50
CA PRO A 67 12.56 -4.22 -10.38
C PRO A 67 13.01 -5.59 -9.88
N LYS A 68 13.11 -6.56 -10.79
CA LYS A 68 13.58 -7.91 -10.50
C LYS A 68 14.95 -7.85 -9.79
N GLY A 69 15.12 -8.62 -8.72
CA GLY A 69 16.37 -8.68 -7.94
C GLY A 69 16.49 -7.66 -6.80
N LYS A 70 15.75 -6.54 -6.81
CA LYS A 70 15.69 -5.64 -5.63
C LYS A 70 15.01 -6.29 -4.42
N GLU A 71 14.18 -7.30 -4.67
CA GLU A 71 13.57 -8.18 -3.68
C GLU A 71 14.59 -8.88 -2.76
N GLN A 72 15.85 -8.98 -3.19
CA GLN A 72 16.92 -9.71 -2.50
C GLN A 72 17.64 -8.85 -1.44
N GLN A 73 17.46 -7.53 -1.45
CA GLN A 73 17.94 -6.68 -0.35
C GLN A 73 16.96 -6.83 0.83
N SER A 74 17.36 -7.63 1.82
CA SER A 74 16.58 -7.81 3.05
C SER A 74 16.70 -6.58 3.95
N TYR A 75 15.86 -5.58 3.67
CA TYR A 75 15.58 -4.55 4.66
C TYR A 75 14.73 -5.15 5.77
N SER A 76 15.15 -5.02 7.03
CA SER A 76 14.39 -5.50 8.20
C SER A 76 12.98 -4.93 8.23
N PHE A 77 12.81 -3.66 7.83
CA PHE A 77 11.50 -3.03 7.68
C PHE A 77 10.59 -3.75 6.67
N SER A 78 11.12 -4.16 5.51
CA SER A 78 10.35 -4.94 4.52
C SER A 78 9.91 -6.29 5.07
N GLN A 79 10.80 -6.97 5.78
CA GLN A 79 10.52 -8.27 6.37
C GLN A 79 9.40 -8.14 7.41
N GLN A 80 9.49 -7.15 8.31
CA GLN A 80 8.46 -6.87 9.30
C GLN A 80 7.13 -6.52 8.63
N LEU A 81 7.14 -5.62 7.66
CA LEU A 81 5.93 -5.19 6.97
C LEU A 81 5.25 -6.33 6.22
N ARG A 82 6.03 -7.19 5.54
CA ARG A 82 5.50 -8.39 4.90
C ARG A 82 4.89 -9.33 5.92
N THR A 83 5.57 -9.61 7.03
CA THR A 83 5.05 -10.49 8.08
C THR A 83 3.74 -9.97 8.66
N LEU A 84 3.61 -8.64 8.85
CA LEU A 84 2.42 -8.02 9.41
C LEU A 84 1.26 -7.95 8.42
N LEU A 85 1.53 -7.67 7.14
CA LEU A 85 0.47 -7.40 6.16
C LEU A 85 0.10 -8.59 5.27
N LYS A 86 1.01 -9.55 5.04
CA LYS A 86 0.78 -10.63 4.08
C LYS A 86 -0.46 -11.44 4.46
N GLY A 87 -1.39 -11.57 3.51
CA GLY A 87 -2.65 -12.27 3.70
C GLY A 87 -3.79 -11.41 4.23
N LEU A 88 -3.52 -10.22 4.80
CA LEU A 88 -4.56 -9.27 5.14
C LEU A 88 -5.18 -8.66 3.88
N THR A 89 -6.37 -8.10 4.05
CA THR A 89 -7.10 -7.38 3.00
C THR A 89 -7.04 -5.89 3.31
N LEU A 90 -6.61 -5.10 2.34
CA LEU A 90 -6.78 -3.65 2.34
C LEU A 90 -8.28 -3.35 2.20
N VAL A 91 -8.86 -2.75 3.24
CA VAL A 91 -10.31 -2.49 3.34
C VAL A 91 -10.66 -1.01 3.30
N SER A 92 -9.68 -0.11 3.43
CA SER A 92 -9.91 1.32 3.32
C SER A 92 -8.61 2.06 2.96
N VAL A 93 -8.76 3.10 2.13
CA VAL A 93 -7.74 4.12 1.86
C VAL A 93 -8.43 5.48 2.04
N ALA A 94 -8.00 6.26 3.04
CA ALA A 94 -8.63 7.52 3.39
C ALA A 94 -7.61 8.53 3.91
N LEU A 95 -7.96 9.81 3.91
CA LEU A 95 -7.19 10.79 4.69
C LEU A 95 -7.41 10.51 6.18
N ALA A 96 -6.33 10.52 6.96
CA ALA A 96 -6.38 10.24 8.40
C ALA A 96 -7.14 11.32 9.17
N ALA A 97 -7.08 12.56 8.69
CA ALA A 97 -7.81 13.70 9.24
C ALA A 97 -8.19 14.70 8.14
N PRO A 98 -9.26 15.50 8.32
CA PRO A 98 -9.60 16.59 7.41
C PRO A 98 -8.45 17.59 7.28
N PHE A 99 -8.20 18.07 6.05
CA PHE A 99 -7.17 19.07 5.74
C PHE A 99 -5.72 18.66 6.02
N GLU A 100 -5.46 17.40 6.35
CA GLU A 100 -4.11 16.86 6.50
C GLU A 100 -3.68 16.05 5.27
N ARG A 101 -2.37 16.06 5.00
CA ARG A 101 -1.75 15.24 3.92
C ARG A 101 -1.25 13.91 4.46
N VAL A 102 -2.09 13.25 5.27
CA VAL A 102 -1.79 11.95 5.87
C VAL A 102 -2.78 10.94 5.31
N VAL A 103 -2.28 9.94 4.58
CA VAL A 103 -3.10 8.86 4.02
C VAL A 103 -3.01 7.64 4.93
N ALA A 104 -4.16 7.14 5.36
CA ALA A 104 -4.31 5.94 6.17
C ALA A 104 -4.74 4.76 5.29
N PHE A 105 -3.98 3.66 5.35
CA PHE A 105 -4.30 2.38 4.74
C PHE A 105 -4.75 1.41 5.84
N SER A 106 -6.01 0.98 5.80
CA SER A 106 -6.57 0.07 6.80
C SER A 106 -6.59 -1.36 6.29
N PHE A 107 -6.08 -2.28 7.10
CA PHE A 107 -6.01 -3.70 6.77
C PHE A 107 -6.82 -4.53 7.77
N ALA A 108 -7.53 -5.53 7.28
CA ALA A 108 -8.32 -6.45 8.10
C ALA A 108 -8.06 -7.90 7.70
N GLN A 109 -8.31 -8.83 8.63
CA GLN A 109 -8.39 -10.25 8.28
C GLN A 109 -9.54 -10.48 7.29
N ARG A 110 -9.39 -11.50 6.46
CA ARG A 110 -10.43 -11.87 5.50
C ARG A 110 -11.67 -12.32 6.29
N LEU A 111 -12.80 -11.63 6.11
CA LEU A 111 -14.06 -11.95 6.81
C LEU A 111 -14.65 -13.33 6.46
N THR A 112 -14.03 -14.08 5.53
CA THR A 112 -14.52 -15.38 5.03
C THR A 112 -13.74 -16.59 5.52
N ASP A 113 -12.78 -16.44 6.45
CA ASP A 113 -12.23 -17.62 7.10
C ASP A 113 -13.32 -18.25 7.98
N ALA A 114 -13.76 -19.46 7.60
CA ALA A 114 -14.69 -20.25 8.39
C ALA A 114 -14.16 -20.35 9.83
N PRO A 115 -15.03 -20.28 10.87
CA PRO A 115 -14.58 -20.33 12.25
C PRO A 115 -13.74 -21.59 12.45
N THR A 116 -12.45 -21.39 12.71
CA THR A 116 -11.57 -22.49 13.06
C THR A 116 -11.89 -22.83 14.50
N HIS A 117 -12.83 -23.75 14.71
CA HIS A 117 -13.02 -24.40 16.00
C HIS A 117 -11.71 -25.13 16.32
N LYS A 118 -10.95 -24.60 17.27
CA LYS A 118 -9.93 -25.34 18.01
C LYS A 118 -10.44 -25.60 19.41
#